data_AF-A0A9X8DIX3-F1
#
_entry.id   AF-A0A9X8DIX3-F1
#
_cell.length_a   1.000
_cell.length_b   1.000
_cell.length_c   1.000
_cell.angle_alpha   90.00
_cell.angle_beta   90.00
_cell.angle_gamma   90.00
#
_symmetry.space_group_name_H-M   'P 1'
#
loop_
_entity.id
_entity.type
_entity.pdbx_description
1 polymer ?
#
loop_
_entity_poly.entity_id
_entity_poly.type
_entity_poly.pdbx_seq_one_letter_code
_entity_poly.pdbx_strand_id
1 'polypeptide(L)'
;MEDAATAEISRSQVWQWLHHGRSAEYDHGEKKAITKPWVLEILDAAVARHVTTTSPHKFELAAEIVGKSLTSDSFEDFLTLPCYPHITSFA
;
A
#
# COMPACT_ATOMS: atom_id res chain seq x y z
N MET A 1 12.62 13.51 3.01
CA MET A 1 13.41 12.27 3.13
C MET A 1 12.49 11.31 3.84
N GLU A 2 12.01 10.29 3.14
CA GLU A 2 11.08 9.32 3.71
C GLU A 2 11.87 8.13 4.25
N ASP A 3 11.40 7.54 5.34
CA ASP A 3 11.94 6.32 5.92
C ASP A 3 10.84 5.26 6.11
N ALA A 4 11.14 4.18 6.83
CA ALA A 4 10.16 3.13 7.10
C ALA A 4 8.92 3.66 7.84
N ALA A 5 9.07 4.62 8.76
CA ALA A 5 7.95 5.15 9.53
C ALA A 5 6.94 5.88 8.64
N THR A 6 7.40 6.54 7.57
CA THR A 6 6.50 7.10 6.54
C THR A 6 5.64 6.00 5.89
N ALA A 7 6.26 4.88 5.50
CA ALA A 7 5.52 3.76 4.92
C ALA A 7 4.56 3.12 5.93
N GLU A 8 4.96 3.03 7.20
CA GLU A 8 4.15 2.50 8.30
C GLU A 8 2.88 3.34 8.52
N ILE A 9 3.00 4.66 8.66
CA ILE A 9 1.81 5.50 8.87
C ILE A 9 0.91 5.51 7.64
N SER A 10 1.49 5.50 6.43
CA SER A 10 0.75 5.47 5.17
C SER A 10 -0.12 4.21 5.04
N ARG A 11 0.47 3.02 5.27
CA ARG A 11 -0.26 1.75 5.19
C ARG A 11 -1.28 1.60 6.32
N SER A 12 -0.93 2.02 7.53
CA SER A 12 -1.80 1.92 8.72
C SER A 12 -3.08 2.72 8.53
N GLN A 13 -2.97 3.93 7.97
CA GLN A 13 -4.13 4.80 7.77
C GLN A 13 -5.13 4.20 6.78
N VAL A 14 -4.64 3.68 5.65
CA VAL A 14 -5.48 3.06 4.61
C VAL A 14 -6.10 1.76 5.12
N TRP A 15 -5.34 0.93 5.84
CA TRP A 15 -5.88 -0.27 6.47
C TRP A 15 -7.01 0.07 7.46
N GLN A 16 -6.83 1.08 8.32
CA GLN A 16 -7.87 1.52 9.26
C GLN A 16 -9.13 2.03 8.54
N TRP A 17 -8.99 2.75 7.43
CA TRP A 17 -10.14 3.19 6.65
C TRP A 17 -10.95 2.03 6.11
N LEU A 18 -10.27 0.99 5.60
CA LEU A 18 -10.93 -0.23 5.14
C LEU A 18 -11.57 -1.00 6.30
N HIS A 19 -10.83 -1.18 7.40
CA HIS A 19 -11.27 -1.94 8.57
C HIS A 19 -12.51 -1.31 9.23
N HIS A 20 -12.57 0.02 9.32
CA HIS A 20 -13.68 0.75 9.93
C HIS A 20 -14.75 1.23 8.93
N GLY A 21 -14.69 0.79 7.66
CA GLY A 21 -15.69 1.12 6.65
C GLY A 21 -15.86 2.62 6.41
N ARG A 22 -14.74 3.36 6.32
CA ARG A 22 -14.75 4.82 6.12
C ARG A 22 -15.05 5.19 4.67
N SER A 23 -15.49 6.43 4.48
CA SER A 23 -15.68 7.04 3.15
C SER A 23 -14.75 8.24 2.98
N ALA A 24 -14.24 8.42 1.77
CA ALA A 24 -13.62 9.67 1.34
C ALA A 24 -14.71 10.71 1.09
N GLU A 25 -14.44 11.95 1.48
CA GLU A 25 -15.32 13.10 1.27
C GLU A 25 -14.63 14.06 0.30
N TYR A 26 -15.35 14.46 -0.75
CA TYR A 26 -14.87 15.43 -1.72
C TYR A 26 -15.33 16.85 -1.35
N ASP A 27 -14.66 17.88 -1.88
CA ASP A 27 -14.95 19.29 -1.57
C ASP A 27 -16.40 19.71 -1.89
N HIS A 28 -17.04 19.06 -2.85
CA HIS A 28 -18.45 19.26 -3.22
C HIS A 28 -19.44 18.47 -2.35
N GLY A 29 -18.98 17.81 -1.29
CA GLY A 29 -19.79 17.10 -0.29
C GLY A 29 -20.16 15.66 -0.66
N GLU A 30 -19.75 15.17 -1.84
CA GLU A 30 -19.94 13.77 -2.22
C GLU A 30 -19.08 12.85 -1.32
N LYS A 31 -19.64 11.69 -0.97
CA LYS A 31 -18.94 10.65 -0.20
C LYS A 31 -18.79 9.38 -1.01
N LYS A 32 -17.56 8.88 -1.11
CA LYS A 32 -17.24 7.60 -1.76
C LYS A 32 -16.69 6.62 -0.75
N ALA A 33 -17.30 5.44 -0.65
CA ALA A 33 -16.83 4.38 0.24
C ALA A 33 -15.40 3.96 -0.11
N ILE A 34 -14.55 3.81 0.91
CA ILE A 34 -13.20 3.26 0.75
C ILE A 34 -13.31 1.74 0.74
N THR A 35 -13.01 1.11 -0.40
CA THR A 35 -13.17 -0.34 -0.60
C THR A 35 -11.86 -0.98 -1.02
N LYS A 36 -11.67 -2.28 -0.72
CA LYS A 36 -10.47 -3.02 -1.11
C LYS A 36 -10.20 -2.91 -2.62
N PRO A 37 -11.20 -3.09 -3.52
CA PRO A 37 -10.98 -2.93 -4.96
C PRO A 37 -10.51 -1.52 -5.35
N TRP A 38 -11.09 -0.47 -4.77
CA TRP A 38 -10.70 0.91 -5.11
C TRP A 38 -9.28 1.25 -4.63
N VAL A 39 -8.88 0.76 -3.45
CA VAL A 39 -7.51 0.93 -2.95
C VAL A 39 -6.49 0.20 -3.84
N LEU A 40 -6.80 -1.02 -4.27
CA LEU A 40 -5.92 -1.79 -5.16
C LEU A 40 -5.81 -1.15 -6.54
N GLU A 41 -6.91 -0.62 -7.09
CA GLU A 41 -6.89 0.15 -8.34
C GLU A 41 -5.95 1.36 -8.26
N ILE A 42 -5.97 2.09 -7.15
CA ILE A 42 -5.07 3.23 -6.92
C ILE A 42 -3.60 2.75 -6.83
N LEU A 43 -3.35 1.63 -6.16
CA LEU A 43 -2.01 1.04 -6.04
C LEU A 43 -1.47 0.64 -7.42
N ASP A 44 -2.26 -0.07 -8.22
CA ASP A 44 -1.89 -0.51 -9.56
C ASP A 44 -1.60 0.69 -10.47
N ALA A 45 -2.44 1.72 -10.42
CA ALA A 45 -2.21 2.97 -11.15
C ALA A 45 -0.93 3.69 -10.69
N ALA A 46 -0.59 3.64 -9.41
CA ALA A 46 0.64 4.22 -8.89
C ALA A 46 1.88 3.48 -9.39
N VAL A 47 1.85 2.13 -9.37
CA VAL A 47 2.92 1.28 -9.87
C VAL A 47 3.12 1.49 -11.37
N ALA A 48 2.04 1.52 -12.16
CA ALA A 48 2.10 1.71 -13.61
C ALA A 48 2.80 3.01 -14.03
N ARG A 49 2.74 4.07 -13.22
CA ARG A 49 3.48 5.32 -13.47
C ARG A 49 5.00 5.17 -13.36
N HIS A 50 5.50 4.12 -12.71
CA HIS A 50 6.91 3.89 -12.45
C HIS A 50 7.51 2.70 -13.23
N VAL A 51 6.68 1.85 -13.83
CA VAL A 51 7.12 0.68 -14.63
C VAL A 51 7.91 1.08 -15.91
N THR A 52 7.86 2.35 -16.32
CA THR A 52 8.69 2.85 -17.44
C THR A 52 10.14 3.15 -17.05
N THR A 53 10.51 2.95 -15.78
CA THR A 53 11.87 3.21 -15.31
C THR A 53 12.86 2.16 -15.82
N THR A 54 13.96 2.61 -16.42
CA THR A 54 14.94 1.75 -17.10
C THR A 54 15.90 1.02 -16.13
N SER A 55 15.84 1.36 -14.84
CA SER A 55 16.70 0.78 -13.80
C SER A 55 16.02 -0.42 -13.15
N PRO A 56 16.80 -1.41 -12.67
CA PRO A 56 16.23 -2.53 -11.93
C PRO A 56 15.43 -2.02 -10.73
N HIS A 57 14.16 -2.38 -10.68
CA HIS A 57 13.22 -1.99 -9.63
C HIS A 57 12.49 -3.22 -9.06
N LYS A 58 11.89 -3.03 -7.89
CA LYS A 58 11.06 -4.04 -7.21
C LYS A 58 9.62 -3.56 -7.04
N PHE A 59 9.10 -2.73 -7.96
CA PHE A 59 7.77 -2.14 -7.82
C PHE A 59 6.65 -3.18 -7.79
N GLU A 60 6.76 -4.24 -8.58
CA GLU A 60 5.81 -5.34 -8.61
C GLU A 60 5.77 -6.08 -7.27
N LEU A 61 6.94 -6.39 -6.72
CA LEU A 61 7.06 -7.01 -5.40
C LEU A 61 6.55 -6.07 -4.29
N ALA A 62 6.87 -4.78 -4.38
CA ALA A 62 6.38 -3.78 -3.44
C ALA A 62 4.85 -3.68 -3.48
N ALA A 63 4.25 -3.73 -4.67
CA ALA A 63 2.80 -3.73 -4.85
C ALA A 63 2.14 -4.95 -4.21
N GLU A 64 2.73 -6.14 -4.36
CA GLU A 64 2.25 -7.37 -3.73
C GLU A 64 2.25 -7.24 -2.20
N ILE A 65 3.38 -6.86 -1.61
CA ILE A 65 3.53 -6.76 -0.15
C ILE A 65 2.63 -5.66 0.41
N VAL A 66 2.64 -4.47 -0.21
CA VAL A 66 1.81 -3.33 0.24
C VAL A 66 0.33 -3.67 0.07
N GLY A 67 -0.09 -4.19 -1.10
CA GLY A 67 -1.48 -4.57 -1.36
C GLY A 67 -2.03 -5.54 -0.32
N LYS A 68 -1.23 -6.55 0.07
CA LYS A 68 -1.58 -7.46 1.17
C LYS A 68 -1.68 -6.74 2.51
N SER A 69 -0.69 -5.91 2.86
CA SER A 69 -0.71 -5.16 4.12
C SER A 69 -1.89 -4.18 4.23
N LEU A 70 -2.39 -3.66 3.12
CA LEU A 70 -3.53 -2.74 3.09
C LEU A 70 -4.87 -3.48 3.26
N THR A 71 -4.98 -4.69 2.71
CA THR A 71 -6.28 -5.37 2.51
C THR A 71 -6.49 -6.61 3.39
N SER A 72 -5.47 -7.06 4.11
CA SER A 72 -5.56 -8.18 5.05
C SER A 72 -6.52 -7.89 6.21
N ASP A 73 -7.19 -8.93 6.71
CA ASP A 73 -8.10 -8.79 7.85
C ASP A 73 -7.33 -8.61 9.17
N SER A 74 -6.11 -9.15 9.27
CA SER A 74 -5.16 -8.86 10.34
C SER A 74 -4.13 -7.82 9.90
N PHE A 75 -3.78 -6.90 10.81
CA PHE A 75 -2.73 -5.91 10.59
C PHE A 75 -1.40 -6.41 11.16
N GLU A 76 -0.37 -6.52 10.31
CA GLU A 76 0.98 -6.87 10.76
C GLU A 76 1.64 -5.69 11.49
N ASP A 77 2.34 -5.98 12.59
CA ASP A 77 2.96 -4.95 13.45
C ASP A 77 3.98 -4.09 12.68
N PHE A 78 4.77 -4.70 11.80
CA PHE A 78 5.81 -4.01 11.03
C PHE A 78 5.85 -4.49 9.58
N LEU A 79 5.81 -3.55 8.64
CA LEU A 79 5.98 -3.78 7.19
C LEU A 79 7.35 -4.40 6.88
N THR A 80 8.34 -4.18 7.75
CA THR A 80 9.68 -4.70 7.55
C THR A 80 9.75 -6.22 7.66
N LEU A 81 8.84 -6.87 8.40
CA LEU A 81 8.81 -8.34 8.54
C LEU A 81 8.59 -9.06 7.19
N PRO A 82 7.55 -8.75 6.40
CA PRO A 82 7.37 -9.36 5.08
C PRO A 82 8.42 -8.88 4.07
N CYS A 83 9.00 -7.68 4.24
CA CYS A 83 10.05 -7.18 3.35
C CYS A 83 11.41 -7.87 3.55
N TYR A 84 11.74 -8.25 4.79
CA TYR A 84 13.09 -8.67 5.19
C TYR A 84 13.64 -9.85 4.38
N PRO A 85 12.87 -10.93 4.10
CA PRO A 85 13.35 -12.05 3.30
C PRO A 85 13.79 -11.66 1.88
N HIS A 86 13.24 -10.60 1.30
CA HIS A 86 13.52 -10.16 -0.07
C HIS A 86 14.79 -9.30 -0.20
N ILE A 87 15.47 -9.04 0.91
CA ILE A 87 16.72 -8.28 0.95
C ILE A 87 17.86 -9.04 1.64
N THR A 88 17.56 -10.05 2.47
CA THR A 88 18.57 -10.89 3.13
C THR A 88 18.89 -12.18 2.39
N SER A 89 18.01 -12.62 1.51
CA SER A 89 18.22 -13.84 0.73
C SER A 89 19.08 -13.51 -0.48
N PHE A 90 20.32 -14.01 -0.49
CA PHE A 90 21.13 -14.05 -1.71
C PHE A 90 20.56 -15.16 -2.60
N ALA A 91 20.03 -14.79 -3.76
CA ALA A 91 19.82 -15.72 -4.86
C ALA A 91 21.16 -16.02 -5.54
#